data_AF-A0A3B8SSZ0-F1
#
_entry.id   AF-A0A3B8SSZ0-F1
#
_cell.length_a   1.000
_cell.length_b   1.000
_cell.length_c   1.000
_cell.angle_alpha   90.00
_cell.angle_beta   90.00
_cell.angle_gamma   90.00
#
_symmetry.space_group_name_H-M   'P 1'
#
loop_
_entity.id
_entity.type
_entity.pdbx_description
1 polymer ?
#
loop_
_entity_poly.entity_id
_entity_poly.type
_entity_poly.pdbx_seq_one_letter_code
_entity_poly.pdbx_strand_id
1 'polypeptide(L)' 'MAFAALFPGQGSQTVGMLADFEDSCPEIQATFTEASDALGYDLWTLCQDGPAEQLSLTEITQPLLLTAGV' A
#
# COMPACT_ATOMS: atom_id res chain seq x y z
N MET A 1 -28.49 -9.40 6.76
CA MET A 1 -27.11 -9.93 6.66
C MET A 1 -26.18 -8.89 7.27
N ALA A 2 -25.19 -9.31 8.06
CA ALA A 2 -24.14 -8.43 8.57
C ALA A 2 -22.88 -8.61 7.72
N PHE A 3 -22.22 -7.52 7.38
CA PHE A 3 -20.95 -7.49 6.66
C PHE A 3 -19.82 -7.18 7.65
N ALA A 4 -18.66 -7.81 7.47
CA ALA A 4 -17.44 -7.53 8.22
C ALA A 4 -16.26 -7.45 7.25
N ALA A 5 -15.45 -6.41 7.40
CA ALA A 5 -14.19 -6.24 6.68
C ALA A 5 -13.02 -6.54 7.63
N LEU A 6 -11.96 -7.14 7.09
CA LEU A 6 -10.73 -7.44 7.81
C LEU A 6 -9.58 -6.77 7.08
N PHE A 7 -8.78 -6.00 7.82
CA PHE A 7 -7.59 -5.34 7.31
C PHE A 7 -6.37 -6.03 7.91
N PRO A 8 -5.53 -6.70 7.11
CA PRO A 8 -4.34 -7.40 7.60
C PRO A 8 -3.27 -6.42 8.10
N GLY A 9 -2.44 -6.89 9.04
CA GLY A 9 -1.37 -6.10 9.64
C GLY A 9 0.02 -6.40 9.04
N GLN A 10 1.05 -5.93 9.74
CA GLN A 10 2.45 -6.15 9.37
C GLN A 10 2.77 -7.65 9.17
N GLY A 11 3.45 -7.96 8.07
CA GLY A 11 3.74 -9.31 7.60
C GLY A 11 2.98 -9.71 6.34
N SER A 12 1.96 -8.94 5.93
CA SER A 12 1.20 -9.16 4.70
C SER A 12 1.70 -8.36 3.49
N GLN A 13 2.66 -7.45 3.67
CA GLN A 13 3.22 -6.64 2.59
C GLN A 13 4.14 -7.48 1.68
N THR A 14 4.05 -7.24 0.37
CA THR A 14 4.91 -7.87 -0.65
C THR A 14 5.21 -6.88 -1.77
N VAL A 15 6.39 -6.98 -2.37
CA VAL A 15 6.75 -6.21 -3.56
C VAL A 15 5.77 -6.51 -4.69
N GLY A 16 5.23 -5.47 -5.33
CA GLY A 16 4.25 -5.57 -6.42
C GLY A 16 2.81 -5.86 -5.99
N MET A 17 2.48 -5.77 -4.69
CA MET A 17 1.09 -5.90 -4.26
C MET A 17 0.21 -4.83 -4.89
N LEU A 18 -1.05 -5.18 -5.19
CA LEU A 18 -2.05 -4.31 -5.85
C LEU A 18 -1.79 -3.97 -7.33
N ALA A 19 -0.69 -4.44 -7.94
CA ALA A 19 -0.40 -4.20 -9.37
C ALA A 19 -1.54 -4.61 -10.30
N ASP A 20 -2.18 -5.76 -10.04
CA ASP A 20 -3.28 -6.27 -10.87
C ASP A 20 -4.53 -5.38 -10.87
N PHE A 21 -4.63 -4.44 -9.91
CA PHE A 21 -5.78 -3.54 -9.77
C PHE A 21 -5.51 -2.12 -10.28
N GLU A 22 -4.26 -1.81 -10.65
CA GLU A 22 -3.84 -0.46 -11.07
C GLU A 22 -4.71 0.13 -12.19
N ASP A 23 -5.00 -0.68 -13.22
CA ASP A 23 -5.79 -0.25 -14.37
C ASP A 23 -7.31 -0.24 -14.12
N SER A 24 -7.79 -1.03 -13.15
CA SER A 24 -9.23 -1.23 -12.90
C SER A 24 -9.81 -0.38 -11.77
N CYS A 25 -8.95 0.10 -10.87
CA CYS A 25 -9.35 0.78 -9.63
C CYS A 25 -8.55 2.09 -9.49
N PRO A 26 -9.00 3.19 -10.14
CA PRO A 26 -8.32 4.48 -10.08
C PRO A 26 -8.19 5.03 -8.65
N GLU A 27 -9.05 4.59 -7.72
CA GLU A 27 -9.00 4.93 -6.31
C GLU A 27 -7.67 4.51 -5.65
N ILE A 28 -7.08 3.37 -6.07
CA ILE A 28 -5.80 2.90 -5.54
C ILE A 28 -4.71 3.93 -5.83
N GLN A 29 -4.56 4.34 -7.09
CA GLN A 29 -3.57 5.35 -7.49
C GLN A 29 -3.80 6.69 -6.79
N ALA A 30 -5.07 7.10 -6.63
CA ALA A 30 -5.41 8.33 -5.91
C ALA A 30 -4.99 8.28 -4.44
N THR A 31 -5.27 7.17 -3.73
CA THR A 31 -4.92 6.99 -2.32
C THR A 31 -3.41 6.86 -2.12
N PHE A 32 -2.69 6.19 -3.02
CA PHE A 32 -1.23 6.15 -2.98
C PHE A 32 -0.58 7.50 -3.27
N THR A 33 -1.17 8.31 -4.15
CA THR A 33 -0.72 9.70 -4.40
C THR A 33 -0.90 10.55 -3.14
N GLU A 34 -2.08 10.51 -2.51
CA GLU A 34 -2.36 11.23 -1.26
C GLU A 34 -1.39 10.82 -0.13
N ALA A 35 -1.14 9.52 0.01
CA ALA A 35 -0.19 9.01 1.00
C ALA A 35 1.24 9.46 0.71
N SER A 36 1.66 9.44 -0.56
CA SER A 36 2.99 9.90 -0.98
C SER A 36 3.21 11.39 -0.66
N ASP A 37 2.20 12.23 -0.92
CA ASP A 37 2.24 13.66 -0.59
C ASP A 37 2.37 13.89 0.93
N ALA A 38 1.66 13.10 1.74
CA ALA A 38 1.73 13.19 3.19
C ALA A 38 3.07 12.68 3.78
N LEU A 39 3.68 11.67 3.15
CA LEU A 39 4.91 11.02 3.61
C LEU A 39 6.18 11.68 3.08
N GLY A 40 6.09 12.41 1.97
CA GLY A 40 7.24 13.06 1.32
C GLY A 40 8.13 12.13 0.50
N TYR A 41 7.64 10.95 0.14
CA TYR A 41 8.29 9.99 -0.75
C TYR A 41 7.26 9.22 -1.56
N ASP A 42 7.67 8.67 -2.70
CA ASP A 42 6.80 7.90 -3.58
C ASP A 42 6.52 6.50 -3.01
N LEU A 43 5.37 6.36 -2.36
CA LEU A 43 4.94 5.11 -1.73
C LEU A 43 4.51 4.07 -2.79
N TRP A 44 4.01 4.51 -3.94
CA TRP A 44 3.60 3.59 -5.02
C TRP A 44 4.83 2.92 -5.63
N THR A 45 5.83 3.70 -6.04
CA THR A 45 7.09 3.17 -6.56
C THR A 45 7.76 2.24 -5.53
N LEU A 46 7.72 2.59 -4.25
CA LEU A 46 8.25 1.72 -3.19
C LEU A 46 7.47 0.41 -3.04
N CYS A 47 6.14 0.44 -3.18
CA CYS A 47 5.28 -0.74 -3.18
C CYS A 47 5.58 -1.67 -4.38
N GLN A 48 5.73 -1.09 -5.57
CA GLN A 48 5.88 -1.84 -6.82
C GLN A 48 7.29 -2.38 -7.02
N ASP A 49 8.31 -1.56 -6.76
CA ASP A 49 9.69 -1.83 -7.16
C ASP A 49 10.69 -1.79 -5.99
N GLY A 50 10.23 -1.46 -4.78
CA GLY A 50 11.09 -1.33 -3.61
C GLY A 50 11.74 -2.66 -3.21
N PRO A 51 12.98 -2.63 -2.67
CA PRO A 51 13.57 -3.83 -2.08
C PRO A 51 12.73 -4.31 -0.90
N ALA A 52 12.56 -5.62 -0.78
CA ALA A 52 11.73 -6.23 0.27
C ALA A 52 12.18 -5.85 1.68
N GLU A 53 13.47 -5.57 1.87
CA GLU A 53 14.04 -5.10 3.12
C GLU A 53 13.50 -3.72 3.52
N GLN A 54 13.32 -2.80 2.56
CA GLN A 54 12.72 -1.48 2.83
C GLN A 54 11.24 -1.61 3.15
N LEU A 55 10.50 -2.47 2.44
CA LEU A 55 9.10 -2.76 2.74
C LEU A 55 8.90 -3.39 4.12
N SER A 56 9.96 -3.96 4.71
CA SER A 56 9.93 -4.56 6.05
C SER A 56 10.27 -3.57 7.17
N LEU A 57 10.70 -2.35 6.84
CA LEU A 57 10.90 -1.29 7.82
C LEU A 57 9.54 -0.80 8.32
N THR A 58 9.31 -0.83 9.63
CA THR A 58 8.02 -0.45 10.23
C THR A 58 7.53 0.93 9.79
N GLU A 59 8.45 1.88 9.58
CA GLU A 59 8.17 3.24 9.08
C GLU A 59 7.59 3.27 7.65
N ILE A 60 7.83 2.22 6.87
CA ILE A 60 7.28 2.01 5.52
C ILE A 60 6.08 1.06 5.59
N THR A 61 6.21 -0.07 6.30
CA THR A 61 5.20 -1.13 6.30
C THR A 61 3.85 -0.65 6.82
N GLN A 62 3.84 0.15 7.89
CA GLN A 62 2.59 0.62 8.48
C GLN A 62 1.81 1.59 7.57
N PRO A 63 2.42 2.66 7.04
CA PRO A 63 1.71 3.51 6.08
C PRO A 63 1.33 2.75 4.81
N LEU A 64 2.20 1.87 4.29
CA LEU A 64 1.88 1.06 3.11
C LEU A 64 0.59 0.23 3.31
N LEU A 65 0.49 -0.49 4.43
CA LEU A 65 -0.69 -1.34 4.70
C LEU A 65 -1.95 -0.53 4.96
N LEU A 66 -1.83 0.66 5.56
CA LEU A 66 -2.94 1.58 5.73
C LEU A 66 -3.44 2.07 4.37
N THR A 67 -2.55 2.52 3.50
CA THR A 67 -2.85 2.98 2.14
C THR A 67 -3.46 1.87 1.28
N ALA A 68 -2.97 0.64 1.42
CA ALA A 68 -3.45 -0.54 0.69
C ALA A 68 -4.83 -1.05 1.13
N GLY A 69 -5.41 -0.51 2.20
CA GLY A 69 -6.72 -0.90 2.71
C GLY A 69 -7.91 -0.25 1.99
N VAL A 70 -7.69 0.47 0.88
CA VAL A 70 -8.73 1.16 0.09
C VAL A 70 -9.60 0.20 -0.72
#